data_AF-A0A355FR31-F1
#
_entry.id   AF-A0A355FR31-F1
#
_cell.length_a   1.000
_cell.length_b   1.000
_cell.length_c   1.000
_cell.angle_alpha   90.00
_cell.angle_beta   90.00
_cell.angle_gamma   90.00
#
_symmetry.space_group_name_H-M   'P 1'
#
loop_
_entity.id
_entity.type
_entity.pdbx_description
1 polymer ?
#
loop_
_entity_poly.entity_id
_entity_poly.type
_entity_poly.pdbx_seq_one_letter_code
_entity_poly.pdbx_strand_id
1 'polypeptide(L)'
;MVGNPLGRHVSRLVQTKVVSNLSPWMHKVEVGDVFTLPVSHGEGRFVATPSILQKMNKRGQIATQYVDFDGVPSYDGNFNPFVAQASIEGITSPDGRVLGKMAHSERIGHGLYKNTDGVGDQRIFAAGINYFL
;
A
#
# COMPACT_ATOMS: atom_id res chain seq x y z
N MET A 1 12.79 -3.11 -3.59
CA MET A 1 12.73 -2.72 -2.16
C MET A 1 14.11 -2.89 -1.56
N VAL A 2 14.45 -2.14 -0.51
CA VAL A 2 15.72 -2.24 0.21
C VAL A 2 15.49 -2.29 1.72
N GLY A 3 16.54 -2.57 2.49
CA GLY A 3 16.52 -2.54 3.96
C GLY A 3 15.95 -1.23 4.50
N ASN A 4 15.10 -1.34 5.53
CA ASN A 4 14.56 -0.16 6.17
C ASN A 4 15.62 0.55 7.04
N PRO A 5 15.50 1.87 7.27
CA PRO A 5 16.53 2.63 7.97
C PRO A 5 16.66 2.29 9.45
N LEU A 6 15.66 1.61 10.05
CA LEU A 6 15.71 1.17 11.45
C LEU A 6 16.63 -0.05 11.62
N GLY A 7 17.03 -0.72 10.52
CA GLY A 7 17.89 -1.89 10.56
C GLY A 7 17.28 -3.09 11.28
N ARG A 8 15.95 -3.15 11.42
CA ARG A 8 15.23 -4.21 12.15
C ARG A 8 13.92 -4.57 11.48
N HIS A 9 13.36 -5.72 11.83
CA HIS A 9 12.02 -6.12 11.41
C HIS A 9 10.97 -5.16 11.98
N VAL A 10 9.98 -4.79 11.16
CA VAL A 10 8.80 -4.03 11.59
C VAL A 10 7.56 -4.89 11.42
N SER A 11 6.86 -5.12 12.53
CA SER A 11 5.56 -5.82 12.57
C SER A 11 4.53 -4.96 13.28
N ARG A 12 3.65 -4.28 12.54
CA ARG A 12 2.59 -3.41 13.08
C ARG A 12 1.47 -3.19 12.07
N LEU A 13 0.41 -2.51 12.51
CA LEU A 13 -0.62 -1.96 11.63
C LEU A 13 -0.21 -0.58 11.11
N VAL A 14 -0.58 -0.28 9.86
CA VAL A 14 -0.35 1.00 9.19
C VAL A 14 -1.59 1.41 8.42
N GLN A 15 -1.78 2.72 8.21
CA GLN A 15 -2.81 3.22 7.31
C GLN A 15 -2.24 3.39 5.90
N THR A 16 -2.98 2.88 4.92
CA THR A 16 -2.66 3.02 3.50
C THR A 16 -3.84 3.63 2.78
N LYS A 17 -3.60 4.67 1.98
CA LYS A 17 -4.60 5.31 1.14
C LYS A 17 -4.49 4.82 -0.30
N VAL A 18 -5.62 4.54 -0.92
CA VAL A 18 -5.73 4.29 -2.36
C VAL A 18 -5.57 5.60 -3.12
N VAL A 19 -4.57 5.68 -3.99
CA VAL A 19 -4.29 6.89 -4.80
C VAL A 19 -4.38 6.64 -6.30
N SER A 20 -4.50 5.38 -6.70
CA SER A 20 -4.88 4.97 -8.05
C SER A 20 -5.63 3.65 -8.00
N ASN A 21 -6.77 3.59 -8.69
CA ASN A 21 -7.55 2.37 -8.89
C ASN A 21 -7.57 1.92 -10.37
N LEU A 22 -6.60 2.36 -11.18
CA LEU A 22 -6.52 2.00 -12.61
C LEU A 22 -6.20 0.51 -12.86
N SER A 23 -5.67 -0.18 -11.85
CA SER A 23 -5.39 -1.61 -11.93
C SER A 23 -6.64 -2.42 -11.65
N PRO A 24 -6.88 -3.53 -12.38
CA PRO A 24 -7.98 -4.45 -12.09
C PRO A 24 -8.01 -4.95 -10.65
N TRP A 25 -6.84 -5.07 -10.01
CA TRP A 25 -6.72 -5.46 -8.60
C TRP A 25 -7.35 -4.46 -7.63
N MET A 26 -7.53 -3.21 -8.04
CA MET A 26 -8.04 -2.11 -7.22
C MET A 26 -9.45 -1.65 -7.64
N HIS A 27 -10.12 -2.34 -8.58
CA HIS A 27 -11.45 -1.96 -9.10
C HIS A 27 -12.62 -2.06 -8.11
N LYS A 28 -12.39 -2.56 -6.89
CA LYS A 28 -13.40 -2.70 -5.84
C LYS A 28 -13.25 -1.67 -4.72
N VAL A 29 -12.36 -0.70 -4.91
CA VAL A 29 -12.08 0.39 -3.96
C VAL A 29 -12.00 1.71 -4.72
N GLU A 30 -12.26 2.80 -4.02
CA GLU A 30 -12.26 4.15 -4.58
C GLU A 30 -10.96 4.89 -4.25
N VAL A 31 -10.57 5.81 -5.13
CA VAL A 31 -9.46 6.72 -4.83
C VAL A 31 -9.84 7.60 -3.64
N GLY A 32 -8.99 7.61 -2.62
CA GLY A 32 -9.23 8.28 -1.35
C GLY A 32 -9.56 7.33 -0.20
N ASP A 33 -9.96 6.09 -0.48
CA ASP A 33 -10.21 5.10 0.57
C ASP A 33 -8.94 4.84 1.39
N VAL A 34 -9.10 4.78 2.72
CA VAL A 34 -8.02 4.49 3.68
C VAL A 34 -8.30 3.17 4.38
N PHE A 35 -7.30 2.30 4.41
CA PHE A 35 -7.36 1.00 5.05
C PHE A 35 -6.25 0.85 6.08
N THR A 36 -6.60 0.33 7.25
CA THR A 36 -5.62 -0.13 8.24
C THR A 36 -5.21 -1.57 7.93
N LEU A 37 -3.93 -1.79 7.62
CA LEU A 37 -3.41 -3.09 7.17
C LEU A 37 -2.14 -3.48 7.93
N PRO A 38 -1.89 -4.79 8.12
CA PRO A 38 -0.65 -5.26 8.73
C PRO A 38 0.54 -5.18 7.78
N VAL A 39 1.70 -4.82 8.32
CA VAL A 39 3.02 -4.95 7.68
C VAL A 39 3.90 -5.82 8.56
N SER A 40 4.80 -6.60 7.95
CA SER A 40 5.68 -7.52 8.67
C SER A 40 6.98 -7.77 7.89
N HIS A 41 7.87 -6.79 7.82
CA HIS A 41 9.06 -6.82 6.94
C HIS A 41 10.30 -6.18 7.54
N GLY A 42 11.49 -6.67 7.14
CA GLY A 42 12.77 -5.99 7.32
C GLY A 42 13.17 -5.09 6.13
N GLU A 43 12.63 -5.36 4.94
CA GLU A 43 13.04 -4.72 3.68
C GLU A 43 11.85 -4.06 2.96
N GLY A 44 11.12 -3.20 3.67
CA GLY A 44 9.93 -2.53 3.14
C GLY A 44 10.18 -1.18 2.47
N ARG A 45 11.43 -0.73 2.32
CA ARG A 45 11.72 0.63 1.82
C ARG A 45 11.68 0.67 0.30
N PHE A 46 10.68 1.36 -0.24
CA PHE A 46 10.62 1.65 -1.67
C PHE A 46 11.60 2.76 -2.03
N VAL A 47 12.43 2.50 -3.05
CA VAL A 47 13.36 3.47 -3.64
C VAL A 47 13.32 3.38 -5.16
N ALA A 48 13.38 4.53 -5.81
CA ALA A 48 13.46 4.68 -7.25
C ALA A 48 14.14 6.01 -7.60
N THR A 49 14.65 6.12 -8.83
CA THR A 49 15.20 7.39 -9.30
C THR A 49 14.08 8.43 -9.47
N PRO A 50 14.37 9.74 -9.40
CA PRO A 50 13.37 10.79 -9.61
C PRO A 50 12.63 10.68 -10.95
N SER A 51 13.33 10.27 -12.02
CA SER A 51 12.73 10.07 -13.35
C SER A 51 11.73 8.91 -13.37
N ILE A 52 12.03 7.81 -12.68
CA ILE A 52 11.11 6.66 -12.54
C ILE A 52 9.89 7.08 -11.70
N LEU A 53 10.10 7.74 -10.57
CA LEU A 53 9.01 8.21 -9.70
C LEU A 53 8.05 9.14 -10.47
N GLN A 54 8.58 10.10 -11.21
CA GLN A 54 7.77 11.02 -12.02
C GLN A 54 6.98 10.26 -13.09
N LYS A 55 7.61 9.29 -13.76
CA LYS A 55 6.94 8.46 -14.78
C LYS A 55 5.82 7.61 -14.19
N MET A 56 6.06 6.98 -13.03
CA MET A 56 5.07 6.16 -12.34
C MET A 56 3.87 7.00 -11.87
N ASN A 57 4.13 8.17 -11.28
CA ASN A 57 3.08 9.09 -10.86
C ASN A 57 2.21 9.55 -12.03
N LYS A 58 2.82 9.98 -13.14
CA LYS A 58 2.09 10.41 -14.35
C LYS A 58 1.24 9.30 -14.98
N ARG A 59 1.63 8.03 -14.77
CA ARG A 59 0.93 6.86 -15.32
C ARG A 59 -0.05 6.22 -14.33
N GLY A 60 -0.23 6.80 -13.14
CA GLY A 60 -1.09 6.23 -12.10
C GLY A 60 -0.63 4.85 -11.61
N GLN A 61 0.68 4.57 -11.69
CA GLN A 61 1.25 3.28 -11.25
C GLN A 61 1.53 3.22 -9.75
N ILE A 62 1.34 4.34 -9.03
CA ILE A 62 1.36 4.36 -7.57
C ILE A 62 -0.06 4.03 -7.14
N ALA A 63 -0.28 2.82 -6.61
CA ALA A 63 -1.61 2.35 -6.24
C ALA A 63 -1.99 2.83 -4.84
N THR A 64 -1.05 2.76 -3.90
CA THR A 64 -1.30 3.06 -2.49
C THR A 64 -0.11 3.75 -1.84
N GLN A 65 -0.41 4.62 -0.87
CA GLN A 65 0.58 5.35 -0.08
C GLN A 65 0.35 5.18 1.42
N TYR A 66 1.41 5.14 2.21
CA TYR A 66 1.35 5.30 3.66
C TYR A 66 0.88 6.70 4.01
N VAL A 67 -0.07 6.81 4.94
CA VAL A 67 -0.67 8.08 5.35
C VAL A 67 -0.71 8.20 6.87
N ASP A 68 -0.76 9.43 7.35
CA ASP A 68 -1.11 9.74 8.74
C ASP A 68 -2.61 9.55 9.01
N PHE A 69 -3.03 9.85 10.24
CA PHE A 69 -4.41 9.71 10.68
C PHE A 69 -5.40 10.63 9.97
N ASP A 70 -4.92 11.70 9.32
CA ASP A 70 -5.74 12.60 8.51
C ASP A 70 -5.80 12.14 7.03
N GLY A 71 -5.20 10.99 6.72
CA GLY A 71 -5.15 10.45 5.36
C GLY A 71 -4.16 11.19 4.46
N VAL A 72 -3.23 11.97 5.02
CA VAL A 72 -2.22 12.70 4.25
C VAL A 72 -0.94 11.87 4.12
N PRO A 73 -0.35 11.74 2.91
CA PRO A 73 0.91 11.03 2.74
C PRO A 73 2.00 11.62 3.63
N SER A 74 2.57 10.79 4.50
CA SER A 74 3.54 11.23 5.50
C SER A 74 4.88 10.51 5.36
N TYR A 75 5.96 11.26 5.51
CA TYR A 75 7.32 10.72 5.56
C TYR A 75 7.81 10.50 7.00
N ASP A 76 6.97 10.77 8.00
CA ASP A 76 7.24 10.41 9.39
C ASP A 76 7.25 8.88 9.55
N GLY A 77 8.30 8.36 10.17
CA GLY A 77 8.47 6.94 10.49
C GLY A 77 7.34 6.36 11.36
N ASN A 78 6.58 7.19 12.08
CA ASN A 78 5.39 6.75 12.82
C ASN A 78 4.28 6.24 11.90
N PHE A 79 4.16 6.79 10.69
CA PHE A 79 3.11 6.44 9.72
C PHE A 79 3.66 5.66 8.53
N ASN A 80 4.87 5.99 8.07
CA ASN A 80 5.62 5.31 7.02
C ASN A 80 6.83 4.58 7.65
N PRO A 81 6.65 3.36 8.21
CA PRO A 81 7.68 2.69 9.02
C PRO A 81 8.98 2.42 8.28
N PHE A 82 8.89 2.30 6.96
CA PHE A 82 10.02 1.95 6.11
C PHE A 82 10.67 3.15 5.46
N VAL A 83 10.12 4.36 5.68
CA VAL A 83 10.61 5.61 5.09
C VAL A 83 10.71 5.47 3.57
N ALA A 84 9.66 4.88 2.99
CA ALA A 84 9.51 4.67 1.56
C ALA A 84 9.41 6.02 0.84
N GLN A 85 10.11 6.18 -0.28
CA GLN A 85 10.09 7.42 -1.06
C GLN A 85 8.67 7.75 -1.53
N ALA A 86 8.30 9.03 -1.44
CA ALA A 86 6.95 9.53 -1.72
C ALA A 86 5.84 8.75 -0.98
N SER A 87 6.17 8.17 0.17
CA SER A 87 5.29 7.32 0.97
C SER A 87 4.66 6.17 0.19
N ILE A 88 5.30 5.71 -0.88
CA ILE A 88 4.79 4.63 -1.74
C ILE A 88 4.75 3.32 -0.96
N GLU A 89 3.57 2.71 -0.91
CA GLU A 89 3.37 1.39 -0.30
C GLU A 89 3.13 0.32 -1.37
N GLY A 90 2.30 0.62 -2.36
CA GLY A 90 1.94 -0.30 -3.43
C GLY A 90 2.03 0.33 -4.81
N ILE A 91 2.44 -0.48 -5.79
CA ILE A 91 2.65 -0.08 -7.18
C ILE A 91 2.09 -1.11 -8.14
N THR A 92 1.85 -0.70 -9.38
CA THR A 92 1.39 -1.59 -10.44
C THR A 92 2.33 -1.59 -11.64
N SER A 93 2.30 -2.66 -12.43
CA SER A 93 2.92 -2.70 -13.76
C SER A 93 2.33 -1.60 -14.66
N PRO A 94 3.04 -1.20 -15.74
CA PRO A 94 2.53 -0.18 -16.67
C PRO A 94 1.21 -0.54 -17.35
N ASP A 95 0.90 -1.82 -17.48
CA ASP A 95 -0.37 -2.34 -18.02
C ASP A 95 -1.41 -2.63 -16.92
N GLY A 96 -1.08 -2.34 -15.65
CA GLY A 96 -1.95 -2.52 -14.49
C GLY A 96 -2.16 -3.96 -14.03
N ARG A 97 -1.66 -4.96 -14.75
CA ARG A 97 -1.99 -6.39 -14.50
C ARG A 97 -1.22 -7.01 -13.34
N VAL A 98 -0.08 -6.45 -12.95
CA VAL A 98 0.71 -6.91 -11.81
C VAL A 98 0.62 -5.87 -10.71
N LEU A 99 0.23 -6.31 -9.51
CA LEU A 99 0.20 -5.49 -8.30
C LEU A 99 1.32 -5.92 -7.36
N GLY A 100 2.17 -4.98 -6.94
CA GLY A 100 3.15 -5.18 -5.89
C GLY A 100 2.77 -4.33 -4.67
N LYS A 101 2.68 -4.96 -3.49
CA LYS A 101 2.32 -4.31 -2.22
C LYS A 101 3.23 -4.77 -1.09
N MET A 102 3.30 -3.94 -0.05
CA MET A 102 4.07 -4.22 1.16
C MET A 102 3.14 -4.50 2.36
N ALA A 103 2.00 -3.83 2.42
CA ALA A 103 0.92 -4.16 3.34
C ALA A 103 0.24 -5.47 2.92
N HIS A 104 -0.06 -6.30 3.91
CA HIS A 104 -0.61 -7.63 3.73
C HIS A 104 -2.14 -7.61 3.70
N SER A 105 -2.71 -7.30 2.53
CA SER A 105 -4.16 -7.34 2.30
C SER A 105 -4.77 -8.74 2.50
N GLU A 106 -3.96 -9.79 2.46
CA GLU A 106 -4.38 -11.19 2.65
C GLU A 106 -4.48 -11.61 4.12
N ARG A 107 -3.87 -10.86 5.05
CA ARG A 107 -3.90 -11.17 6.49
C ARG A 107 -5.21 -10.67 7.10
N ILE A 108 -6.32 -11.24 6.63
CA ILE A 108 -7.67 -10.97 7.09
C ILE A 108 -8.28 -12.24 7.69
N GLY A 109 -9.17 -12.08 8.67
CA GLY A 109 -9.77 -13.22 9.37
C GLY A 109 -10.72 -12.78 10.47
N HIS A 110 -11.60 -13.70 10.88
CA HIS A 110 -12.58 -13.43 11.93
C HIS A 110 -11.90 -13.22 13.29
N GLY A 111 -12.23 -12.11 13.96
CA GLY A 111 -11.75 -11.80 15.30
C GLY A 111 -10.28 -11.33 15.37
N LEU A 112 -9.67 -10.95 14.26
CA LEU A 112 -8.35 -10.31 14.25
C LEU A 112 -8.45 -8.81 14.58
N TYR A 113 -7.34 -8.23 15.07
CA TYR A 113 -7.16 -6.77 15.23
C TYR A 113 -8.26 -6.06 16.04
N LYS A 114 -8.87 -6.74 17.01
CA LYS A 114 -10.05 -6.28 17.77
C LYS A 114 -9.90 -4.93 18.47
N ASN A 115 -8.66 -4.48 18.68
CA ASN A 115 -8.31 -3.22 19.34
C ASN A 115 -7.92 -2.12 18.34
N THR A 116 -8.27 -2.26 17.05
CA THR A 116 -7.91 -1.29 16.02
C THR A 116 -9.05 -1.08 15.05
N ASP A 117 -9.38 0.20 14.83
CA ASP A 117 -10.41 0.62 13.89
C ASP A 117 -9.91 0.69 12.46
N GLY A 118 -10.84 0.68 11.50
CA GLY A 118 -10.55 0.88 10.08
C GLY A 118 -9.77 -0.27 9.43
N VAL A 119 -9.65 -1.41 10.11
CA VAL A 119 -9.14 -2.65 9.50
C VAL A 119 -10.15 -3.11 8.47
N GLY A 120 -9.74 -3.18 7.22
CA GLY A 120 -10.66 -3.41 6.11
C GLY A 120 -10.10 -4.34 5.05
N ASP A 121 -11.01 -4.98 4.32
CA ASP A 121 -10.71 -5.76 3.14
C ASP A 121 -10.68 -4.85 1.91
N GLN A 122 -9.53 -4.74 1.25
CA GLN A 122 -9.39 -4.03 -0.03
C GLN A 122 -10.03 -4.78 -1.19
N ARG A 123 -10.53 -6.00 -0.96
CA ARG A 123 -11.21 -6.87 -1.92
C ARG A 123 -10.39 -7.17 -3.16
N ILE A 124 -9.05 -7.12 -3.06
CA ILE A 124 -8.14 -7.25 -4.21
C ILE A 124 -8.28 -8.61 -4.89
N PHE A 125 -8.58 -9.67 -4.14
CA PHE A 125 -8.80 -11.01 -4.69
C PHE A 125 -10.13 -11.10 -5.45
N ALA A 126 -11.21 -10.55 -4.89
CA ALA A 126 -12.49 -10.46 -5.58
C ALA A 126 -12.39 -9.58 -6.85
N ALA A 127 -11.64 -8.49 -6.79
CA ALA A 127 -11.37 -7.63 -7.94
C ALA A 127 -10.57 -8.38 -9.02
N GLY A 128 -9.54 -9.13 -8.63
CA GLY A 128 -8.74 -9.96 -9.53
C GLY A 128 -9.55 -11.08 -10.21
N ILE A 129 -10.49 -11.71 -9.50
CA ILE A 129 -11.42 -12.69 -10.10
C ILE A 129 -12.33 -12.01 -11.12
N ASN A 130 -12.94 -10.88 -10.73
CA ASN A 130 -13.89 -10.14 -11.58
C ASN A 130 -13.27 -9.59 -12.87
N TYR A 131 -11.95 -9.47 -12.96
CA TYR A 131 -11.27 -9.06 -14.19
C TYR A 131 -11.42 -10.08 -15.32
N PHE A 132 -11.66 -11.35 -15.01
CA PHE A 132 -11.79 -12.44 -15.99
C PHE A 132 -13.23 -12.87 -16.27
N LEU A 133 -14.21 -12.29 -15.56
CA LEU A 133 -15.64 -12.57 -15.71
C LEU A 133 -16.30 -11.49 -16.58
#